data_AF-A0A3D8P6J3-F1
#
_entry.id   AF-A0A3D8P6J3-F1
#
_cell.length_a   1.000
_cell.length_b   1.000
_cell.length_c   1.000
_cell.angle_alpha   90.00
_cell.angle_beta   90.00
_cell.angle_gamma   90.00
#
_symmetry.space_group_name_H-M   'P 1'
#
loop_
_entity.id
_entity.type
_entity.pdbx_description
1 polymer ?
#
loop_
_entity_poly.entity_id
_entity_poly.type
_entity_poly.pdbx_seq_one_letter_code
_entity_poly.pdbx_strand_id
1 'polypeptide(L)'
;QSLGAPASGELRPRLTLLVGGHAQRWHLGPPARAGVTATVAGWRDHAPHIFPLPHPSWRNTAWLRRNPWFQTDLLPELRAAIAAQLREADDTAG
;
A
#
# COMPACT_ATOMS: atom_id res chain seq x y z
N GLN A 1 -13.44 16.50 10.02
CA GLN A 1 -12.92 17.34 8.93
C GLN A 1 -11.69 18.08 9.43
N SER A 2 -10.52 17.81 8.85
CA SER A 2 -9.35 18.67 8.94
C SER A 2 -8.52 18.39 7.69
N LEU A 3 -8.88 19.09 6.61
CA LEU A 3 -8.13 19.15 5.36
C LEU A 3 -7.01 20.18 5.57
N GLY A 4 -5.78 19.70 5.81
CA GLY A 4 -4.60 20.53 5.99
C GLY A 4 -3.75 20.58 4.71
N ALA A 5 -3.83 21.73 4.03
CA ALA A 5 -2.98 22.28 2.98
C ALA A 5 -2.80 21.50 1.64
N PRO A 6 -3.39 21.99 0.54
CA PRO A 6 -2.92 21.67 -0.82
C PRO A 6 -1.81 22.65 -1.21
N ALA A 7 -0.60 22.14 -1.47
CA ALA A 7 0.47 22.88 -2.13
C ALA A 7 1.25 21.94 -3.05
N SER A 8 1.42 22.36 -4.31
CA SER A 8 1.81 21.57 -5.51
C SER A 8 0.66 20.73 -6.06
N GLY A 9 0.37 20.83 -7.37
CA GLY A 9 -0.79 20.22 -8.03
C GLY A 9 -1.16 18.86 -7.45
N GLU A 10 -2.35 18.79 -6.85
CA GLU A 10 -2.74 17.71 -5.96
C GLU A 10 -2.76 16.39 -6.73
N LEU A 11 -1.71 15.56 -6.54
CA LEU A 11 -1.72 14.20 -7.03
C LEU A 11 -2.87 13.47 -6.31
N ARG A 12 -3.89 13.06 -7.07
CA ARG A 12 -4.97 12.19 -6.61
C ARG A 12 -4.73 10.77 -7.13
N PRO A 13 -3.78 10.03 -6.58
CA PRO A 13 -3.44 8.70 -7.07
C PRO A 13 -4.63 7.75 -6.89
N ARG A 14 -4.94 7.00 -7.96
CA ARG A 14 -5.99 5.97 -7.96
C ARG A 14 -5.62 4.76 -7.08
N LEU A 15 -4.31 4.53 -6.90
CA LEU A 15 -3.71 3.48 -6.09
C LEU A 15 -2.49 4.03 -5.34
N THR A 16 -2.43 3.82 -4.03
CA THR A 16 -1.33 4.28 -3.17
C THR A 16 -0.62 3.11 -2.50
N LEU A 17 0.70 3.02 -2.64
CA LEU A 17 1.52 1.98 -2.01
C LEU A 17 2.33 2.54 -0.85
N LEU A 18 2.04 2.10 0.38
CA LEU A 18 2.70 2.60 1.59
C LEU A 18 3.86 1.66 1.96
N VAL A 19 5.04 1.98 1.44
CA VAL A 19 6.23 1.12 1.57
C VAL A 19 7.02 1.45 2.84
N GLY A 20 6.97 0.53 3.80
CA GLY A 20 7.69 0.62 5.07
C GLY A 20 6.94 1.40 6.16
N GLY A 21 7.38 1.20 7.41
CA GLY A 21 6.67 1.70 8.58
C GLY A 21 6.59 3.23 8.69
N HIS A 22 7.53 3.97 8.07
CA HIS A 22 7.46 5.43 8.07
C HIS A 22 6.27 5.93 7.25
N ALA A 23 6.15 5.46 5.99
CA ALA A 23 5.01 5.80 5.13
C ALA A 23 3.68 5.35 5.76
N GLN A 24 3.64 4.15 6.33
CA GLN A 24 2.44 3.64 7.01
C GLN A 24 2.00 4.54 8.17
N ARG A 25 2.92 4.95 9.05
CA ARG A 25 2.60 5.82 10.18
C ARG A 25 2.15 7.21 9.73
N TRP A 26 2.78 7.75 8.70
CA TRP A 26 2.42 9.06 8.16
C TRP A 26 1.01 9.06 7.56
N HIS A 27 0.67 8.05 6.75
CA HIS A 27 -0.59 8.03 6.00
C HIS A 27 -1.76 7.40 6.76
N LEU A 28 -1.54 6.35 7.56
CA LEU A 28 -2.62 5.64 8.24
C LEU A 28 -2.84 6.12 9.66
N GLY A 29 -1.82 6.68 10.33
CA GLY A 29 -1.95 7.20 11.69
C GLY A 29 -2.11 6.08 12.74
N PRO A 30 -3.14 6.12 13.63
CA PRO A 30 -3.29 5.16 14.74
C PRO A 30 -3.26 3.67 14.35
N PRO A 31 -3.93 3.22 13.27
CA PRO A 31 -3.82 1.84 12.76
C PRO A 31 -2.39 1.36 12.52
N ALA A 32 -1.48 2.24 12.10
CA ALA A 32 -0.09 1.88 11.83
C ALA A 32 0.83 1.85 13.07
N ARG A 33 0.31 2.17 14.26
CA ARG A 33 1.09 2.15 15.52
C ARG A 33 1.42 0.74 15.99
N ALA A 34 0.67 -0.26 15.56
CA ALA A 34 0.92 -1.68 15.86
C ALA A 34 2.16 -2.25 15.13
N GLY A 35 2.80 -1.47 14.26
CA GLY A 35 4.00 -1.84 13.54
C GLY A 35 3.73 -2.47 12.17
N VAL A 36 4.80 -2.69 11.40
CA VAL A 36 4.71 -3.09 9.99
C VAL A 36 3.96 -4.39 9.80
N THR A 37 4.23 -5.42 10.60
CA THR A 37 3.56 -6.73 10.44
C THR A 37 2.05 -6.62 10.60
N ALA A 38 1.58 -5.99 11.68
CA ALA A 38 0.15 -5.85 11.94
C ALA A 38 -0.53 -4.98 10.87
N THR A 39 0.12 -3.88 10.48
CA THR A 39 -0.39 -2.98 9.44
C THR A 39 -0.51 -3.68 8.09
N VAL A 40 0.51 -4.45 7.70
CA VAL A 40 0.49 -5.21 6.44
C VAL A 40 -0.49 -6.37 6.52
N ALA A 41 -0.69 -7.00 7.68
CA ALA A 41 -1.69 -8.07 7.84
C ALA A 41 -3.13 -7.56 7.68
N GLY A 42 -3.40 -6.34 8.16
CA GLY A 42 -4.68 -5.64 8.00
C GLY A 42 -4.91 -4.98 6.63
N TRP A 43 -4.14 -5.35 5.60
CA TRP A 43 -4.18 -4.68 4.29
C TRP A 43 -5.58 -4.62 3.64
N ARG A 44 -6.47 -5.56 3.98
CA ARG A 44 -7.85 -5.62 3.45
C ARG A 44 -8.71 -4.44 3.89
N ASP A 45 -8.39 -3.79 5.00
CA ASP A 45 -9.11 -2.61 5.51
C ASP A 45 -8.86 -1.35 4.65
N HIS A 46 -7.87 -1.42 3.76
CA HIS A 46 -7.38 -0.29 2.95
C HIS A 46 -7.46 -0.57 1.43
N ALA A 47 -7.60 -1.83 1.05
CA ALA A 47 -7.79 -2.25 -0.32
C ALA A 47 -9.15 -1.77 -0.88
N PRO A 48 -9.28 -1.61 -2.21
CA PRO A 48 -8.25 -1.79 -3.25
C PRO A 48 -7.41 -0.53 -3.51
N HIS A 49 -7.62 0.55 -2.75
CA HIS A 49 -7.03 1.86 -3.05
C HIS A 49 -5.68 2.09 -2.37
N ILE A 50 -5.42 1.45 -1.24
CA ILE A 50 -4.20 1.60 -0.45
C ILE A 50 -3.67 0.23 -0.05
N PHE A 51 -2.37 -0.01 -0.28
CA PHE A 51 -1.70 -1.23 0.16
C PHE A 51 -0.48 -0.89 1.03
N PRO A 52 -0.50 -1.22 2.33
CA PRO A 52 0.69 -1.20 3.16
C PRO A 52 1.62 -2.35 2.79
N LEU A 53 2.90 -2.05 2.56
CA LEU A 53 3.92 -3.02 2.17
C LEU A 53 5.12 -2.93 3.11
N PRO A 54 5.82 -4.05 3.39
CA PRO A 54 7.09 -3.96 4.06
C PRO A 54 8.13 -3.27 3.15
N HIS A 55 9.19 -2.71 3.76
CA HIS A 55 10.25 -2.08 2.98
C HIS A 55 11.06 -3.12 2.19
N PRO A 56 11.40 -2.89 0.91
CA PRO A 56 12.07 -3.86 0.03
C PRO A 56 13.58 -4.04 0.33
N SER A 57 13.99 -3.98 1.60
CA SER A 57 15.38 -4.23 2.02
C SER A 57 15.63 -5.72 2.22
N TRP A 58 16.86 -6.18 1.98
CA TRP A 58 17.33 -7.52 2.32
C TRP A 58 17.09 -7.92 3.79
N ARG A 59 16.97 -6.93 4.68
CA ARG A 59 16.62 -7.14 6.10
C ARG A 59 15.22 -7.75 6.28
N ASN A 60 14.35 -7.64 5.27
CA ASN A 60 12.98 -8.13 5.33
C ASN A 60 12.82 -9.59 4.85
N THR A 61 13.90 -10.25 4.40
CA THR A 61 13.84 -11.64 3.92
C THR A 61 13.35 -12.60 5.01
N ALA A 62 13.79 -12.42 6.26
CA ALA A 62 13.31 -13.24 7.37
C ALA A 62 11.82 -12.99 7.68
N TRP A 63 11.34 -11.77 7.48
CA TRP A 63 9.94 -11.43 7.65
C TRP A 63 9.07 -12.12 6.60
N LEU A 64 9.48 -12.11 5.33
CA LEU A 64 8.75 -12.79 4.25
C LEU A 64 8.60 -14.29 4.51
N ARG A 65 9.67 -14.95 5.01
CA ARG A 65 9.61 -16.37 5.38
C ARG A 65 8.64 -16.66 6.53
N ARG A 66 8.48 -15.74 7.48
CA ARG A 66 7.55 -15.89 8.62
C ARG A 66 6.11 -15.51 8.27
N ASN A 67 5.90 -14.80 7.16
CA ASN A 67 4.60 -14.28 6.74
C ASN A 67 4.29 -14.73 5.30
N PRO A 68 4.13 -16.05 5.05
CA PRO A 68 3.89 -16.58 3.70
C PRO A 68 2.61 -16.02 3.08
N TRP A 69 1.62 -15.65 3.90
CA TRP A 69 0.40 -14.96 3.48
C TRP A 69 0.65 -13.67 2.70
N PHE A 70 1.81 -13.02 2.87
CA PHE A 70 2.16 -11.86 2.04
C PHE A 70 2.18 -12.26 0.56
N GLN A 71 2.76 -13.41 0.23
CA GLN A 71 2.86 -13.90 -1.14
C GLN A 71 1.59 -14.58 -1.63
N THR A 72 0.90 -15.34 -0.77
CA THR A 72 -0.29 -16.11 -1.18
C THR A 72 -1.57 -15.29 -1.22
N ASP A 73 -1.67 -14.22 -0.42
CA ASP A 73 -2.92 -13.48 -0.23
C ASP A 73 -2.79 -12.03 -0.72
N LEU A 74 -1.78 -11.30 -0.23
CA LEU A 74 -1.66 -9.86 -0.52
C LEU A 74 -1.17 -9.62 -1.95
N LEU A 75 -0.08 -10.30 -2.37
CA LEU A 75 0.52 -10.06 -3.68
C LEU A 75 -0.43 -10.30 -4.88
N PRO A 76 -1.27 -11.35 -4.92
CA PRO A 76 -2.22 -11.52 -6.01
C PRO A 76 -3.19 -10.34 -6.14
N GLU A 77 -3.71 -9.85 -5.03
CA GLU A 77 -4.67 -8.74 -4.96
C GLU A 77 -4.02 -7.41 -5.35
N LEU A 78 -2.81 -7.16 -4.87
CA LEU A 78 -2.02 -6.00 -5.30
C LEU A 78 -1.75 -6.03 -6.82
N ARG A 79 -1.39 -7.19 -7.39
CA ARG A 79 -1.17 -7.33 -8.83
C ARG A 79 -2.43 -7.05 -9.62
N ALA A 80 -3.59 -7.53 -9.16
CA ALA A 80 -4.87 -7.26 -9.78
C ALA A 80 -5.21 -5.76 -9.74
N ALA A 81 -5.01 -5.10 -8.59
CA ALA A 81 -5.21 -3.66 -8.45
C ALA A 81 -4.31 -2.85 -9.39
N ILE A 82 -3.00 -3.18 -9.47
CA ILE A 82 -2.06 -2.54 -10.40
C ILE A 82 -2.49 -2.75 -11.85
N ALA A 83 -2.82 -3.99 -12.24
CA ALA A 83 -3.23 -4.30 -13.61
C ALA A 83 -4.49 -3.54 -14.03
N ALA A 84 -5.44 -3.33 -13.12
CA ALA A 84 -6.61 -2.51 -13.38
C ALA A 84 -6.23 -1.04 -13.68
N GLN A 85 -5.24 -0.49 -12.95
CA GLN A 85 -4.78 0.88 -13.18
C GLN A 85 -3.99 1.05 -14.49
N LEU A 86 -3.26 0.03 -14.91
CA LEU A 86 -2.51 0.06 -16.17
C LEU A 86 -3.45 -0.02 -17.37
N ARG A 87 -4.45 -0.90 -17.36
CA ARG A 87 -5.44 -1.03 -18.45
C ARG A 87 -6.24 0.26 -18.69
N GLU A 88 -6.74 0.88 -17.62
CA GLU A 88 -7.48 2.14 -17.71
C GLU A 88 -6.64 3.29 -18.30
N ALA A 89 -5.33 3.31 -18.02
CA ALA A 89 -4.43 4.32 -18.56
C ALA A 89 -4.27 4.18 -20.10
N ASP A 90 -4.30 2.94 -20.60
CA ASP A 90 -4.22 2.65 -22.03
C ASP A 90 -5.51 3.05 -22.76
N ASP A 91 -6.69 2.87 -22.13
CA ASP A 91 -8.00 3.21 -22.73
C ASP A 91 -8.26 4.73 -22.81
N THR A 92 -7.71 5.53 -21.88
CA THR A 92 -7.89 7.00 -21.90
C THR A 92 -6.98 7.70 -22.94
N ALA A 93 -5.97 7.00 -23.45
CA ALA A 93 -4.98 7.54 -24.38
C ALA A 93 -5.28 7.23 -25.87
N GLY A 94 -6.37 6.51 -26.16
CA GLY A 94 -6.88 6.24 -27.51
C GLY A 94 -8.05 7.14 -27.88
#